data_AF-A0A969BKJ8-F1
#
_entry.id   AF-A0A969BKJ8-F1
#
_cell.length_a   1.000
_cell.length_b   1.000
_cell.length_c   1.000
_cell.angle_alpha   90.00
_cell.angle_beta   90.00
_cell.angle_gamma   90.00
#
_symmetry.space_group_name_H-M   'P 1'
#
loop_
_entity.id
_entity.type
_entity.pdbx_description
1 polymer ?
#
loop_
_entity_poly.entity_id
_entity_poly.type
_entity_poly.pdbx_seq_one_letter_code
_entity_poly.pdbx_strand_id
1 'polypeptide(L)' 'MAMTLTEKILAKAAGRSNISPGENIWVNADLLMTHDVCGPGTIGVFKKEFGADAKAWD' A
#
# COMPACT_ATOMS: atom_id res chain seq x y z
N MET A 1 11.67 13.63 20.16
CA MET A 1 12.61 12.61 19.65
C MET A 1 12.68 12.73 18.14
N ALA A 2 13.80 12.40 17.51
CA ALA A 2 13.89 12.40 16.06
C ALA A 2 13.22 11.14 15.48
N MET A 3 12.50 11.27 14.36
CA MET A 3 11.97 10.12 13.62
C MET A 3 13.09 9.20 13.13
N THR A 4 12.84 7.90 13.20
CA THR A 4 13.60 6.83 12.53
C THR A 4 13.50 6.95 11.01
N LEU A 5 14.32 6.19 10.29
CA LEU A 5 14.25 6.14 8.83
C LEU A 5 12.91 5.61 8.34
N THR A 6 12.38 4.55 8.96
CA THR A 6 11.08 3.95 8.61
C THR A 6 9.95 4.96 8.80
N GLU A 7 9.94 5.69 9.91
CA GLU A 7 8.92 6.72 10.17
C GLU A 7 8.97 7.84 9.13
N LYS A 8 10.17 8.25 8.69
CA LYS A 8 10.32 9.26 7.63
C LYS A 8 9.79 8.79 6.28
N ILE A 9 10.05 7.53 5.90
CA ILE A 9 9.55 6.94 4.65
C ILE A 9 8.03 6.89 4.67
N LEU A 10 7.45 6.35 5.74
CA LEU A 10 6.01 6.24 5.90
C LEU A 10 5.32 7.60 6.02
N ALA A 11 5.90 8.55 6.76
CA ALA A 11 5.39 9.92 6.85
C ALA A 11 5.36 10.59 5.48
N LYS A 12 6.42 10.44 4.68
CA LYS A 12 6.48 10.94 3.31
C LYS A 12 5.39 10.29 2.43
N ALA A 13 5.27 8.96 2.45
CA ALA A 13 4.27 8.24 1.65
C ALA A 13 2.82 8.57 2.07
N ALA A 14 2.61 8.97 3.33
CA ALA A 14 1.34 9.46 3.85
C ALA A 14 1.08 10.96 3.61
N GLY A 15 2.05 11.71 3.06
CA GLY A 15 1.95 13.17 2.90
C GLY A 15 1.95 13.94 4.23
N ARG A 16 2.59 13.39 5.27
CA ARG A 16 2.61 13.92 6.64
C ARG A 16 4.00 14.39 7.06
N SER A 17 4.06 15.39 7.93
CA SER A 17 5.31 15.92 8.48
C SER A 17 5.92 15.05 9.57
N ASN A 18 5.10 14.28 10.29
CA ASN A 18 5.51 13.36 11.34
C ASN A 18 4.47 12.24 11.53
N ILE A 19 4.93 11.07 11.97
CA ILE A 19 4.09 9.96 12.46
C ILE A 19 4.70 9.38 13.74
N SER A 20 3.94 8.55 14.45
CA SER A 20 4.40 7.84 15.65
C SER A 20 4.07 6.34 15.58
N PRO A 21 4.83 5.47 16.28
CA PRO A 21 4.53 4.04 16.32
C PRO A 21 3.15 3.78 16.93
N GLY A 22 2.40 2.83 16.35
CA GLY A 22 1.03 2.49 16.76
C GLY A 22 -0.07 3.32 16.10
N GLU A 23 0.28 4.30 15.26
CA GLU A 23 -0.68 5.06 14.47
C GLU A 23 -1.13 4.29 13.22
N ASN A 24 -2.43 4.34 12.90
CA ASN A 24 -2.94 3.92 11.59
C ASN A 24 -2.86 5.09 10.61
N ILE A 25 -2.19 4.87 9.48
CA ILE A 25 -2.00 5.88 8.44
C ILE A 25 -2.42 5.33 7.08
N TRP A 26 -2.85 6.23 6.19
CA TRP A 26 -2.99 5.93 4.77
C TRP A 26 -1.72 6.35 4.05
N VAL A 27 -1.22 5.48 3.18
CA VAL A 27 -0.01 5.74 2.38
C VAL A 27 -0.33 5.54 0.91
N ASN A 28 0.34 6.31 0.06
CA ASN A 28 0.36 6.02 -1.37
C ASN A 28 1.47 4.99 -1.64
N ALA A 29 1.09 3.79 -2.09
CA ALA A 29 2.04 2.71 -2.35
C ALA A 29 2.60 2.80 -3.78
N ASP A 30 3.92 2.85 -3.91
CA ASP A 30 4.59 3.01 -5.22
C ASP A 30 4.52 1.75 -6.08
N LEU A 31 4.51 0.56 -5.47
CA LEU A 31 4.54 -0.72 -6.18
C LEU A 31 3.80 -1.80 -5.40
N LEU A 32 2.95 -2.56 -6.10
CA LEU A 32 2.39 -3.81 -5.61
C LEU A 32 3.02 -4.98 -6.37
N MET A 33 3.56 -5.94 -5.61
CA MET A 33 4.13 -7.17 -6.15
C MET A 33 3.50 -8.38 -5.48
N THR A 34 3.26 -9.42 -6.27
CA THR A 34 2.78 -10.72 -5.79
C THR A 34 3.61 -11.84 -6.41
N HIS A 35 3.45 -13.07 -5.92
CA HIS A 35 4.13 -14.28 -6.41
C HIS A 35 3.10 -15.34 -6.83
N ASP A 36 3.56 -16.45 -7.39
CA ASP A 36 2.71 -17.47 -8.05
C ASP A 36 1.55 -17.98 -7.18
N VAL A 37 1.79 -18.32 -5.91
CA VAL A 37 0.78 -18.87 -5.01
C VAL A 37 -0.26 -17.83 -4.62
N CYS A 38 0.15 -16.58 -4.34
CA CYS A 38 -0.77 -15.52 -3.91
C CYS A 38 -1.45 -14.77 -5.07
N GLY A 39 -0.84 -14.76 -6.26
CA GLY A 39 -1.28 -13.97 -7.40
C GLY A 39 -2.69 -14.29 -7.89
N PRO A 40 -3.01 -15.55 -8.24
CA PRO A 40 -4.32 -15.91 -8.78
C PRO A 40 -5.48 -15.55 -7.85
N GLY A 41 -5.30 -15.75 -6.54
CA GLY A 41 -6.30 -15.40 -5.53
C GLY A 41 -6.55 -13.90 -5.45
N THR A 42 -5.50 -13.09 -5.32
CA THR A 42 -5.60 -11.62 -5.25
C THR A 42 -6.22 -11.05 -6.52
N ILE A 43 -5.80 -11.51 -7.71
CA ILE A 43 -6.35 -11.06 -9.00
C ILE A 43 -7.83 -11.45 -9.12
N GLY A 44 -8.20 -12.67 -8.70
CA GLY A 44 -9.57 -13.14 -8.73
C GLY A 44 -10.49 -12.29 -7.85
N VAL A 45 -10.05 -11.97 -6.63
CA VAL A 45 -10.79 -11.06 -5.72
C VAL A 45 -10.89 -9.67 -6.33
N PHE A 46 -9.81 -9.10 -6.86
CA PHE A 46 -9.85 -7.78 -7.49
C PHE A 46 -10.89 -7.72 -8.63
N LYS A 47 -10.89 -8.69 -9.54
CA LYS A 47 -11.88 -8.74 -10.63
C LYS A 47 -13.30 -8.97 -10.14
N LYS A 48 -13.49 -9.76 -9.08
CA LYS A 48 -14.80 -9.98 -8.46
C LYS A 48 -15.38 -8.70 -7.87
N GLU A 49 -14.55 -7.92 -7.16
CA GLU A 49 -15.00 -6.73 -6.43
C GLU A 49 -15.03 -5.46 -7.32
N PHE A 50 -14.16 -5.36 -8.32
CA PHE A 50 -14.01 -4.16 -9.16
C PHE A 50 -14.39 -4.34 -10.63
N GLY A 51 -14.63 -5.58 -11.08
CA GLY A 51 -15.03 -5.93 -12.46
C GLY A 51 -13.94 -6.62 -13.27
N ALA A 52 -14.35 -7.39 -14.28
CA ALA A 52 -13.43 -8.18 -15.12
C ALA A 52 -12.44 -7.31 -15.93
N ASP A 53 -12.87 -6.11 -16.32
CA ASP A 53 -12.11 -5.13 -17.08
C ASP A 53 -11.49 -4.02 -16.20
N ALA A 54 -11.53 -4.19 -14.88
CA ALA A 54 -10.94 -3.24 -13.95
C ALA A 54 -9.43 -3.16 -14.17
N LYS A 55 -8.92 -1.93 -14.23
CA LYS A 55 -7.48 -1.67 -14.31
C LYS A 55 -6.91 -1.52 -12.91
N ALA A 56 -5.76 -2.14 -12.67
CA ALA A 56 -4.93 -1.79 -11.53
C ALA A 56 -4.52 -0.30 -11.65
N TRP A 57 -4.20 0.31 -10.52
CA TRP A 57 -3.76 1.71 -10.49
C TRP A 57 -2.36 1.84 -11.08
N ASP A 58 -2.09 3.04 -11.62
CA ASP A 58 -0.77 3.61 -11.91
C ASP A 58 -0.94 5.14 -11.94
#